data_AF-A0A1G7T7Z8-F1
#
_entry.id   AF-A0A1G7T7Z8-F1
#
_cell.length_a   1.000
_cell.length_b   1.000
_cell.length_c   1.000
_cell.angle_alpha   90.00
_cell.angle_beta   90.00
_cell.angle_gamma   90.00
#
_symmetry.space_group_name_H-M   'P 1'
#
loop_
_entity.id
_entity.type
_entity.pdbx_description
1 polymer ?
#
loop_
_entity_poly.entity_id
_entity_poly.type
_entity_poly.pdbx_seq_one_letter_code
_entity_poly.pdbx_strand_id
1 'polypeptide(L)' 'MLKNNIELDVKTKCIEAGITQVKLAQKIKTSAPYVNRVIRSKESIINNTFIKMMETLGYDVELRYIKRGEYDCSKND' A
#
# COMPACT_ATOMS: atom_id res chain seq x y z
N MET A 1 1.27 -13.82 -8.44
CA MET A 1 1.82 -13.60 -7.08
C MET A 1 1.97 -12.11 -6.80
N LEU A 2 1.80 -11.66 -5.56
CA LEU A 2 2.09 -10.27 -5.17
C LEU A 2 3.60 -10.06 -5.02
N LYS A 3 4.19 -9.17 -5.82
CA LYS A 3 5.63 -8.89 -5.80
C LYS A 3 6.06 -7.91 -4.69
N ASN A 4 5.15 -7.07 -4.24
CA ASN A 4 5.47 -6.02 -3.26
C ASN A 4 5.73 -6.56 -1.86
N ASN A 5 6.69 -5.94 -1.18
CA ASN A 5 6.83 -6.06 0.26
C ASN A 5 6.15 -4.88 0.96
N ILE A 6 4.82 -5.01 1.16
CA ILE A 6 4.00 -3.93 1.72
C ILE A 6 4.52 -3.40 3.05
N GLU A 7 5.09 -4.27 3.88
CA GLU A 7 5.68 -3.85 5.15
C GLU A 7 6.84 -2.87 4.96
N LEU A 8 7.74 -3.18 4.04
CA LEU A 8 8.86 -2.33 3.73
C LEU A 8 8.39 -1.04 3.05
N ASP A 9 7.47 -1.16 2.08
CA ASP A 9 6.94 -0.02 1.33
C ASP A 9 6.33 1.03 2.27
N VAL A 10 5.43 0.62 3.18
CA VAL A 10 4.77 1.55 4.11
C VAL A 10 5.78 2.19 5.06
N LYS A 11 6.78 1.45 5.54
CA LYS A 11 7.85 2.01 6.39
C LYS A 11 8.67 3.06 5.63
N THR A 12 9.09 2.76 4.41
CA THR A 12 9.83 3.69 3.56
C THR A 12 9.02 4.96 3.30
N LYS A 13 7.72 4.84 2.99
CA LYS A 13 6.84 6.00 2.79
C LYS A 13 6.63 6.84 4.05
N CYS A 14 6.61 6.22 5.23
CA CYS A 14 6.59 6.96 6.50
C CYS A 14 7.87 7.82 6.67
N ILE A 15 9.03 7.24 6.34
CA ILE A 15 10.33 7.92 6.41
C ILE A 15 10.40 9.07 5.39
N GLU A 16 10.03 8.82 4.13
CA GLU A 16 9.99 9.86 3.08
C GLU A 16 9.08 11.04 3.46
N ALA A 17 7.95 10.76 4.13
CA ALA A 17 7.03 11.78 4.59
C ALA A 17 7.42 12.43 5.93
N GLY A 18 8.50 11.98 6.58
CA GLY A 18 8.94 12.50 7.88
C GLY A 18 7.95 12.24 9.02
N ILE A 19 7.12 11.20 8.91
CA ILE A 19 6.10 10.87 9.92
C ILE A 19 6.34 9.47 10.51
N THR A 20 5.93 9.26 11.74
CA THR A 20 5.93 7.93 12.36
C THR A 20 4.64 7.18 12.03
N GLN A 21 4.68 5.85 12.08
CA GLN A 21 3.47 5.02 11.92
C GLN A 21 2.38 5.37 12.95
N VAL A 22 2.77 5.78 14.16
CA VAL A 22 1.84 6.23 15.21
C VAL A 22 1.12 7.51 14.76
N LYS A 23 1.87 8.49 14.23
CA LYS A 23 1.27 9.72 13.68
C LYS A 23 0.42 9.43 12.46
N LEU A 24 0.80 8.46 11.61
CA LEU A 24 -0.02 8.01 10.49
C LEU A 24 -1.35 7.43 10.98
N ALA A 25 -1.33 6.56 11.98
CA ALA A 25 -2.52 5.97 12.59
C ALA A 25 -3.46 7.05 13.15
N GLN A 26 -2.90 8.03 13.85
CA GLN A 26 -3.65 9.19 14.37
C GLN A 26 -4.31 10.00 13.24
N LYS A 27 -3.57 10.28 12.16
CA LYS A 27 -4.09 11.04 11.00
C LYS A 27 -5.27 10.35 10.32
N ILE A 28 -5.25 9.02 10.24
CA ILE A 28 -6.34 8.23 9.64
C ILE A 28 -7.40 7.79 10.67
N LYS A 29 -7.38 8.37 11.88
CA LYS A 29 -8.33 8.08 12.98
C LYS A 29 -8.45 6.59 13.31
N THR A 30 -7.32 5.88 13.32
CA THR A 30 -7.25 4.46 13.70
C THR A 30 -6.21 4.22 14.79
N SER A 31 -6.11 2.99 15.29
CA SER A 31 -5.15 2.62 16.32
C SER A 31 -3.82 2.15 15.72
N ALA A 32 -2.70 2.47 16.37
CA ALA A 32 -1.38 2.00 15.96
C ALA A 32 -1.27 0.45 15.89
N PRO A 33 -1.88 -0.32 16.82
CA PRO A 33 -1.95 -1.78 16.71
C PRO A 33 -2.69 -2.25 15.45
N TYR A 34 -3.77 -1.57 15.06
CA TYR A 34 -4.52 -1.90 13.85
C TYR A 34 -3.68 -1.65 12.60
N VAL A 35 -2.98 -0.51 12.52
CA VAL A 35 -2.03 -0.23 11.42
C VAL A 35 -0.95 -1.30 11.33
N ASN A 36 -0.34 -1.66 12.46
CA ASN A 36 0.69 -2.70 12.49
C ASN A 36 0.14 -4.07 12.02
N ARG A 37 -1.10 -4.41 12.41
CA ARG A 37 -1.77 -5.63 11.94
C ARG A 37 -1.97 -5.60 10.42
N VAL A 38 -2.51 -4.52 9.86
CA VAL A 38 -2.75 -4.39 8.41
C VAL A 38 -1.44 -4.50 7.63
N ILE A 39 -0.38 -3.83 8.08
CA ILE A 39 0.93 -3.85 7.40
C ILE A 39 1.56 -5.26 7.40
N ARG A 40 1.38 -6.03 8.48
CA ARG A 40 1.89 -7.41 8.61
C ARG A 40 1.01 -8.43 7.89
N SER A 41 -0.29 -8.22 7.85
CA SER A 41 -1.27 -9.12 7.23
C SER A 41 -1.42 -8.81 5.74
N LYS A 42 -0.47 -9.28 4.92
CA LYS A 42 -0.48 -9.13 3.44
C LYS A 42 -1.80 -9.57 2.80
N GLU A 43 -2.40 -10.65 3.31
CA GLU A 43 -3.68 -11.20 2.83
C GLU A 43 -4.89 -10.28 3.07
N SER A 44 -4.77 -9.32 3.99
CA SER A 44 -5.85 -8.37 4.29
C SER A 44 -5.82 -7.13 3.40
N ILE A 45 -4.67 -6.82 2.81
CA ILE A 45 -4.45 -5.60 2.03
C ILE A 45 -4.98 -5.77 0.61
N ILE A 46 -4.68 -6.92 0.00
CA ILE A 46 -5.24 -7.34 -1.29
C ILE A 46 -5.96 -8.65 -1.07
N ASN A 47 -7.18 -8.76 -1.58
CA ASN A 47 -7.97 -9.98 -1.48
C ASN A 47 -7.19 -11.17 -2.08
N ASN A 48 -6.98 -12.22 -1.29
CA ASN A 48 -6.27 -13.41 -1.74
C ASN A 48 -6.93 -14.06 -2.97
N THR A 49 -8.26 -13.98 -3.08
CA THR A 49 -9.02 -14.46 -4.24
C THR A 49 -8.61 -13.72 -5.50
N PHE A 50 -8.41 -12.41 -5.42
CA PHE A 50 -7.99 -11.59 -6.56
C PHE A 50 -6.57 -11.98 -7.01
N ILE A 51 -5.64 -12.19 -6.08
CA ILE A 51 -4.27 -12.64 -6.41
C ILE A 51 -4.32 -13.99 -7.12
N LYS A 52 -5.11 -14.94 -6.62
CA LYS A 52 -5.28 -16.27 -7.23
C LYS A 52 -5.92 -16.21 -8.63
N MET A 53 -6.88 -15.31 -8.84
CA MET A 53 -7.45 -15.08 -10.17
C MET A 53 -6.39 -14.60 -11.15
N MET A 54 -5.58 -13.61 -10.76
CA MET A 54 -4.50 -13.08 -11.59
C MET A 54 -3.42 -14.12 -11.87
N GLU A 55 -3.08 -14.93 -10.87
CA GLU A 55 -2.15 -16.06 -11.02
C GLU A 55 -2.64 -17.09 -12.03
N THR A 56 -3.94 -17.44 -11.98
CA THR A 56 -4.54 -18.39 -12.92
C THR A 56 -4.51 -17.86 -14.35
N LEU A 57 -4.61 -16.55 -14.51
CA LEU A 57 -4.49 -15.86 -15.80
C LEU A 57 -3.04 -15.66 -16.25
N GLY A 58 -2.04 -16.07 -15.45
CA GLY A 58 -0.62 -15.96 -15.78
C GLY A 58 0.01 -14.59 -15.46
N TYR A 59 -0.64 -13.78 -14.62
CA TYR A 59 -0.18 -12.45 -14.24
C TYR A 59 0.36 -12.39 -12.82
N ASP A 60 1.42 -11.61 -12.64
CA ASP A 60 1.90 -11.15 -11.35
C ASP A 60 1.31 -9.78 -11.01
N VAL A 61 1.14 -9.51 -9.71
CA VAL A 61 0.56 -8.26 -9.21
C VAL A 61 1.67 -7.40 -8.62
N GLU A 62 1.78 -6.16 -9.11
CA GLU A 62 2.65 -5.11 -8.58
C GLU A 62 1.80 -3.90 -8.20
N LEU A 63 2.02 -3.36 -6.99
CA LEU A 63 1.44 -2.11 -6.52
C LEU A 63 2.46 -0.98 -6.70
N ARG A 64 2.03 0.10 -7.37
CA ARG A 64 2.79 1.34 -7.48
C ARG A 64 2.09 2.44 -6.70
N TYR A 65 2.83 3.11 -5.83
CA TYR A 65 2.33 4.23 -5.03
C TYR A 65 2.71 5.54 -5.70
N ILE A 66 1.71 6.34 -6.05
CA ILE A 66 1.88 7.62 -6.74
C ILE A 66 1.51 8.74 -5.77
N LYS A 67 2.31 9.81 -5.72
CA LYS A 67 2.02 10.92 -4.81
C LYS A 67 0.74 11.62 -5.26
N ARG A 68 -0.16 11.88 -4.31
CA ARG A 68 -1.40 12.61 -4.60
C ARG A 68 -1.05 14.00 -5.11
N GLY A 69 -1.45 14.32 -6.34
CA GLY A 69 -1.14 15.57 -7.05
C GLY A 69 -0.06 15.48 -8.14
N GLU A 70 0.63 14.34 -8.32
CA GLU A 70 1.55 14.15 -9.46
C GLU A 70 0.82 13.81 -10.77
N TYR A 71 -0.38 13.23 -10.70
CA TYR A 71 -1.26 13.07 -11.85
C TYR A 71 -2.23 14.25 -11.90
N ASP A 72 -1.72 15.38 -12.33
CA ASP A 72 -2.55 16.44 -12.86
C ASP A 72 -2.80 16.10 -14.35
N CYS A 73 -4.04 15.76 -14.71
CA CYS A 73 -4.44 15.48 -16.09
C CYS A 73 -4.38 16.71 -17.01
N SER A 74 -3.85 17.85 -16.54
CA SER A 74 -3.67 19.07 -17.32
C SER A 74 -2.52 19.04 -18.35
N LYS A 75 -2.07 17.85 -18.80
CA LYS A 75 -1.04 17.70 -19.84
C LYS A 75 -1.43 16.70 -20.93
N ASN A 76 -2.69 16.78 -21.37
CA ASN A 76 -3.08 16.28 -22.70
C ASN A 76 -3.55 17.50 -23.52
N ASP A 77 -2.62 18.36 -23.88
CA ASP A 77 -2.73 19.33 -24.99
C ASP A 77 -1.48 19.19 -25.86
#